data_AF-A0AAD0APQ8-F1
#
_entry.id   AF-A0AAD0APQ8-F1
#
_cell.length_a   1.000
_cell.length_b   1.000
_cell.length_c   1.000
_cell.angle_alpha   90.00
_cell.angle_beta   90.00
_cell.angle_gamma   90.00
#
_symmetry.space_group_name_H-M   'P 1'
#
loop_
_entity.id
_entity.type
_entity.pdbx_description
1 polymer ?
#
loop_
_entity_poly.entity_id
_entity_poly.type
_entity_poly.pdbx_seq_one_letter_code
_entity_poly.pdbx_strand_id
1 'polypeptide(L)'
;MNIENKKNFGEILKEVRIKNGDSFRTLADKINIVFSYIDKVEKGIRPINKEMFSRLLNVYPLDKKKLMVAYTFEVFPENAIKDLDLLKDSNDYEFIYKFLFENLSAEEKKNLLKNMYDRLEVDCYKNGTYEKNKEKLNLIKSKIDKLK
;
A
#
# COMPACT_ATOMS: atom_id res chain seq x y z
N MET A 1 -1.36 19.35 -5.22
CA MET A 1 -0.96 18.70 -6.49
C MET A 1 -1.84 19.30 -7.57
N ASN A 2 -1.25 20.01 -8.55
CA ASN A 2 -1.98 20.74 -9.60
C ASN A 2 -2.75 19.78 -10.52
N ILE A 3 -3.99 20.14 -10.84
CA ILE A 3 -4.99 19.28 -11.51
C ILE A 3 -4.89 19.32 -13.06
N GLU A 4 -4.02 20.15 -13.64
CA GLU A 4 -4.01 20.42 -15.09
C GLU A 4 -3.15 19.50 -15.96
N ASN A 5 -2.54 18.43 -15.43
CA ASN A 5 -1.75 17.50 -16.26
C ASN A 5 -1.76 16.05 -15.71
N LYS A 6 -2.96 15.54 -15.39
CA LYS A 6 -3.11 14.16 -14.93
C LYS A 6 -3.00 13.22 -16.14
N LYS A 7 -1.80 12.67 -16.36
CA LYS A 7 -1.58 11.63 -17.37
C LYS A 7 -2.55 10.49 -17.17
N ASN A 8 -3.19 10.03 -18.25
CA ASN A 8 -4.05 8.86 -18.18
C ASN A 8 -3.21 7.58 -18.06
N PHE A 9 -3.83 6.47 -17.70
CA PHE A 9 -3.13 5.20 -17.54
C PHE A 9 -2.37 4.78 -18.81
N GLY A 10 -2.95 5.02 -19.99
CA GLY A 10 -2.32 4.70 -21.28
C GLY A 10 -0.99 5.41 -21.49
N GLU A 11 -0.91 6.69 -21.13
CA GLU A 11 0.33 7.47 -21.19
C GLU A 11 1.38 6.96 -20.20
N ILE A 12 0.95 6.59 -18.98
CA ILE A 12 1.83 5.98 -17.98
C ILE A 12 2.35 4.62 -18.44
N LEU A 13 1.49 3.78 -19.04
CA LEU A 13 1.86 2.49 -19.60
C LEU A 13 2.89 2.68 -20.73
N LYS A 14 2.67 3.64 -21.62
CA LYS A 14 3.61 3.96 -22.70
C LYS A 14 4.99 4.34 -22.16
N GLU A 15 5.07 5.17 -21.13
CA GLU A 15 6.33 5.51 -20.48
C GLU A 15 7.04 4.30 -19.88
N VAL A 16 6.30 3.46 -19.14
CA VAL A 16 6.87 2.25 -18.53
C VAL A 16 7.37 1.30 -19.62
N ARG A 17 6.59 1.09 -20.68
CA ARG A 17 6.97 0.23 -21.80
C ARG A 17 8.25 0.73 -22.49
N ILE A 18 8.33 2.02 -22.83
CA ILE A 18 9.50 2.61 -23.49
C ILE A 18 10.73 2.57 -22.56
N LYS A 19 10.56 2.88 -21.27
CA LYS A 19 11.62 2.79 -20.26
C LYS A 19 12.22 1.37 -20.17
N ASN A 20 11.38 0.35 -20.32
CA ASN A 20 11.80 -1.06 -20.30
C ASN A 20 12.27 -1.57 -21.68
N GLY A 21 12.36 -0.72 -22.70
CA GLY A 21 12.83 -1.07 -24.04
C GLY A 21 11.86 -1.93 -24.84
N ASP A 22 10.61 -2.04 -24.42
CA ASP A 22 9.64 -2.95 -25.02
C ASP A 22 8.92 -2.30 -26.21
N SER A 23 8.87 -3.01 -27.34
CA SER A 23 7.93 -2.67 -28.41
C SER A 23 6.51 -3.14 -28.05
N PHE A 24 5.50 -2.70 -28.80
CA PHE A 24 4.14 -3.24 -28.63
C PHE A 24 4.10 -4.76 -28.78
N ARG A 25 4.90 -5.32 -29.70
CA ARG A 25 4.97 -6.77 -29.94
C ARG A 25 5.66 -7.47 -28.78
N THR A 26 6.79 -6.95 -28.33
CA THR A 26 7.55 -7.51 -27.21
C THR A 26 6.72 -7.54 -25.93
N LEU A 27 5.98 -6.46 -25.64
CA LEU A 27 5.07 -6.45 -24.50
C LEU A 27 3.91 -7.44 -24.69
N ALA A 28 3.28 -7.44 -25.87
CA ALA A 28 2.21 -8.38 -26.21
C ALA A 28 2.61 -9.84 -25.98
N ASP A 29 3.83 -10.21 -26.38
CA ASP A 29 4.37 -11.55 -26.18
C ASP A 29 4.58 -11.85 -24.69
N LYS A 30 5.18 -10.92 -23.92
CA LYS A 30 5.43 -11.07 -22.48
C LYS A 30 4.16 -11.27 -21.67
N ILE A 31 3.09 -10.54 -21.99
CA ILE A 31 1.81 -10.61 -21.30
C ILE A 31 0.76 -11.43 -22.04
N ASN A 32 1.13 -12.16 -23.10
CA ASN A 32 0.29 -13.05 -23.90
C ASN A 32 -1.07 -12.42 -24.33
N ILE A 33 -1.02 -11.26 -24.99
CA ILE A 33 -2.20 -10.59 -25.57
C ILE A 33 -1.87 -10.04 -26.97
N VAL A 34 -2.89 -9.58 -27.70
CA VAL A 34 -2.68 -8.98 -29.03
C VAL A 34 -2.12 -7.56 -28.90
N PHE A 35 -1.04 -7.25 -29.63
CA PHE A 35 -0.38 -5.92 -29.60
C PHE A 35 -1.32 -4.75 -29.92
N SER A 36 -2.34 -4.97 -30.76
CA SER A 36 -3.33 -3.94 -31.11
C SER A 36 -4.21 -3.55 -29.94
N TYR A 37 -4.35 -4.41 -28.93
CA TYR A 37 -5.03 -4.08 -27.69
C TYR A 37 -4.19 -3.13 -26.84
N ILE A 38 -2.87 -3.36 -26.75
CA ILE A 38 -1.92 -2.47 -26.06
C ILE A 38 -1.93 -1.07 -26.70
N ASP A 39 -1.85 -1.00 -28.03
CA ASP A 39 -1.88 0.28 -28.75
C ASP A 39 -3.17 1.07 -28.48
N LYS A 40 -4.33 0.38 -28.43
CA LYS A 40 -5.61 1.02 -28.09
C LYS A 40 -5.66 1.49 -26.64
N VAL A 41 -5.06 0.76 -25.70
CA VAL A 41 -4.96 1.16 -24.29
C VAL A 41 -4.05 2.38 -24.14
N GLU A 42 -2.86 2.38 -24.75
CA GLU A 42 -1.93 3.52 -24.68
C GLU A 42 -2.51 4.81 -25.29
N LYS A 43 -3.40 4.68 -26.27
CA LYS A 43 -4.11 5.81 -26.88
C LYS A 43 -5.37 6.24 -26.12
N GLY A 44 -5.73 5.55 -25.04
CA GLY A 44 -6.97 5.81 -24.29
C GLY A 44 -8.26 5.45 -25.04
N ILE A 45 -8.17 4.70 -26.15
CA ILE A 45 -9.33 4.26 -26.94
C ILE A 45 -10.07 3.13 -26.23
N ARG A 46 -9.34 2.28 -25.50
CA ARG A 46 -9.92 1.19 -24.70
C ARG A 46 -9.36 1.22 -23.29
N PRO A 47 -10.21 1.01 -22.26
CA PRO A 47 -9.72 0.82 -20.90
C PRO A 47 -8.96 -0.50 -20.80
N ILE A 48 -8.00 -0.53 -19.89
CA ILE A 48 -7.30 -1.76 -19.54
C ILE A 48 -8.21 -2.69 -18.72
N ASN A 49 -8.22 -3.97 -19.06
CA ASN A 49 -8.94 -4.97 -18.28
C ASN A 49 -8.08 -5.52 -17.13
N LYS A 50 -8.72 -6.12 -16.12
CA LYS A 50 -8.05 -6.64 -14.91
C LYS A 50 -6.99 -7.70 -15.22
N GLU A 51 -7.22 -8.54 -16.24
CA GLU A 51 -6.32 -9.62 -16.61
C GLU A 51 -5.01 -9.07 -17.20
N MET A 52 -5.11 -8.17 -18.18
CA MET A 52 -3.96 -7.47 -18.76
C MET A 52 -3.19 -6.72 -17.67
N PHE A 53 -3.91 -6.01 -16.78
CA PHE A 53 -3.30 -5.26 -15.69
C PHE A 53 -2.50 -6.17 -14.75
N SER A 54 -3.09 -7.29 -14.31
CA SER A 54 -2.40 -8.29 -13.47
C SER A 54 -1.12 -8.79 -14.11
N ARG A 55 -1.15 -9.13 -15.41
CA ARG A 55 0.02 -9.58 -16.15
C ARG A 55 1.11 -8.49 -16.26
N LEU A 56 0.72 -7.22 -16.46
CA LEU A 56 1.67 -6.09 -16.46
C LEU A 56 2.40 -5.93 -15.13
N LEU A 57 1.73 -6.12 -14.00
CA LEU A 57 2.37 -6.01 -12.68
C LEU A 57 3.44 -7.09 -12.45
N ASN A 58 3.32 -8.24 -13.13
CA ASN A 58 4.33 -9.30 -13.09
C ASN A 58 5.52 -9.00 -14.00
N VAL A 59 5.28 -8.38 -15.16
CA VAL A 59 6.33 -8.05 -16.14
C VAL A 59 7.13 -6.81 -15.74
N TYR A 60 6.50 -5.84 -15.07
CA TYR A 60 7.14 -4.59 -14.64
C TYR A 60 7.11 -4.41 -13.11
N PRO A 61 7.84 -5.25 -12.34
CA PRO A 61 7.80 -5.20 -10.88
C PRO A 61 8.33 -3.88 -10.31
N LEU A 62 9.33 -3.27 -10.95
CA LEU A 62 9.93 -2.00 -10.51
C LEU A 62 9.01 -0.79 -10.72
N ASP A 63 8.09 -0.88 -11.68
CA ASP A 63 7.11 0.18 -11.99
C ASP A 63 5.70 -0.17 -11.47
N LYS A 64 5.57 -1.25 -10.67
CA LYS A 64 4.31 -1.78 -10.16
C LYS A 64 3.49 -0.72 -9.42
N LYS A 65 4.12 0.03 -8.51
CA LYS A 65 3.46 1.11 -7.75
C LYS A 65 2.93 2.21 -8.68
N LYS A 66 3.73 2.63 -9.67
CA LYS A 66 3.35 3.65 -10.65
C LYS A 66 2.13 3.20 -11.47
N LEU A 67 2.13 1.96 -11.93
CA LEU A 67 1.01 1.36 -12.67
C LEU A 67 -0.25 1.21 -11.80
N MET A 68 -0.10 0.81 -10.54
CA MET A 68 -1.21 0.71 -9.57
C MET A 68 -1.87 2.05 -9.30
N VAL A 69 -1.08 3.09 -9.02
CA VAL A 69 -1.60 4.44 -8.80
C VAL A 69 -2.38 4.93 -10.04
N ALA A 70 -1.82 4.76 -11.23
CA ALA A 70 -2.46 5.18 -12.47
C ALA A 70 -3.78 4.43 -12.73
N TYR A 71 -3.81 3.11 -12.53
CA TYR A 71 -5.02 2.30 -12.71
C TYR A 71 -6.10 2.65 -11.69
N THR A 72 -5.72 2.88 -10.43
CA THR A 72 -6.66 3.31 -9.38
C THR A 72 -7.33 4.62 -9.74
N PHE A 73 -6.59 5.61 -10.24
CA PHE A 73 -7.16 6.89 -10.68
C PHE A 73 -8.00 6.81 -11.95
N GLU A 74 -7.81 5.78 -12.78
CA GLU A 74 -8.62 5.55 -13.99
C GLU A 74 -9.97 4.89 -13.64
N VAL A 75 -9.96 3.96 -12.69
CA VAL A 75 -11.15 3.15 -12.34
C VAL A 75 -11.98 3.77 -11.21
N PHE A 76 -11.33 4.40 -10.23
CA PHE A 76 -12.01 4.94 -9.06
C PHE A 76 -12.10 6.47 -9.14
N PRO A 77 -13.27 7.04 -8.77
CA PRO A 77 -13.38 8.48 -8.61
C PRO A 77 -12.57 8.95 -7.40
N GLU A 78 -12.08 10.19 -7.43
CA GLU A 78 -11.13 10.70 -6.44
C GLU A 78 -11.69 10.74 -5.01
N ASN A 79 -13.00 10.90 -4.84
CA ASN A 79 -13.66 10.80 -3.54
C ASN A 79 -13.56 9.38 -2.98
N ALA A 80 -13.86 8.35 -3.76
CA ALA A 80 -13.75 6.96 -3.32
C ALA A 80 -12.31 6.58 -2.97
N ILE A 81 -11.33 7.09 -3.72
CA ILE A 81 -9.91 6.88 -3.40
C ILE A 81 -9.54 7.47 -2.03
N LYS A 82 -10.08 8.64 -1.69
CA LYS A 82 -9.86 9.30 -0.39
C LYS A 82 -10.60 8.58 0.74
N ASP A 83 -11.87 8.25 0.53
CA ASP A 83 -12.72 7.62 1.55
C ASP A 83 -12.24 6.21 1.91
N LEU A 84 -11.72 5.46 0.93
CA LEU A 84 -11.19 4.11 1.10
C LEU A 84 -9.67 4.07 1.34
N ASP A 85 -9.02 5.22 1.35
CA ASP A 85 -7.59 5.36 1.67
C ASP A 85 -6.63 4.56 0.76
N LEU A 86 -7.03 4.30 -0.49
CA LEU A 86 -6.41 3.29 -1.38
C LEU A 86 -4.97 3.59 -1.82
N LEU A 87 -4.51 4.83 -1.68
CA LEU A 87 -3.21 5.30 -2.18
C LEU A 87 -2.29 5.78 -1.06
N LYS A 88 -2.64 5.58 0.22
CA LYS A 88 -1.66 5.79 1.27
C LYS A 88 -0.58 4.72 1.12
N ASP A 89 0.67 5.18 1.05
CA ASP A 89 1.79 4.30 1.31
C ASP A 89 1.55 3.67 2.68
N SER A 90 1.67 2.34 2.76
CA SER A 90 1.77 1.65 4.04
C SER A 90 2.92 2.34 4.76
N ASN A 91 2.59 3.20 5.72
CA ASN A 91 3.56 3.95 6.48
C ASN A 91 4.57 2.93 7.02
N ASP A 92 5.86 3.26 7.14
CA ASP A 92 6.87 2.30 7.61
C ASP A 92 6.42 1.62 8.93
N TYR A 93 5.65 2.35 9.75
CA TYR A 93 4.96 1.81 10.93
C TYR A 93 3.97 0.67 10.66
N GLU A 94 3.19 0.71 9.58
CA GLU A 94 2.26 -0.37 9.20
C GLU A 94 3.03 -1.60 8.71
N PHE A 95 4.09 -1.41 7.92
CA PHE A 95 4.96 -2.52 7.51
C PHE A 95 5.63 -3.17 8.74
N ILE A 96 6.21 -2.34 9.62
CA ILE A 96 6.82 -2.79 10.87
C ILE A 96 5.79 -3.49 11.76
N TYR A 97 4.56 -2.97 11.86
CA TYR A 97 3.48 -3.63 12.60
C TYR A 97 3.16 -5.00 12.01
N LYS A 98 2.94 -5.11 10.69
CA LYS A 98 2.66 -6.40 10.05
C LYS A 98 3.80 -7.40 10.29
N PHE A 99 5.04 -6.96 10.11
CA PHE A 99 6.22 -7.80 10.28
C PHE A 99 6.40 -8.26 11.73
N LEU A 100 6.30 -7.35 12.71
CA LEU A 100 6.58 -7.63 14.12
C LEU A 100 5.39 -8.23 14.86
N PHE A 101 4.15 -7.90 14.50
CA PHE A 101 2.96 -8.33 15.22
C PHE A 101 2.19 -9.46 14.52
N GLU A 102 1.93 -9.42 13.21
CA GLU A 102 0.98 -10.38 12.61
C GLU A 102 1.45 -11.84 12.71
N ASN A 103 2.74 -12.08 12.54
CA ASN A 103 3.34 -13.42 12.51
C ASN A 103 3.55 -14.07 13.90
N LEU A 104 3.28 -13.33 14.98
CA LEU A 104 3.42 -13.84 16.34
C LEU A 104 2.20 -14.65 16.79
N SER A 105 2.43 -15.68 17.60
CA SER A 105 1.37 -16.36 18.35
C SER A 105 0.68 -15.40 19.33
N ALA A 106 -0.50 -15.78 19.84
CA ALA A 106 -1.24 -14.97 20.80
C ALA A 106 -0.43 -14.68 22.07
N GLU A 107 0.32 -15.67 22.56
CA GLU A 107 1.19 -15.55 23.72
C GLU A 107 2.36 -14.58 23.46
N GLU A 108 3.01 -14.68 22.29
CA GLU A 108 4.09 -13.77 21.91
C GLU A 108 3.60 -12.33 21.74
N LYS A 109 2.41 -12.14 21.14
CA LYS A 109 1.75 -10.82 21.04
C LYS A 109 1.49 -10.22 22.42
N LYS A 110 0.96 -11.02 23.35
CA LYS A 110 0.70 -10.59 24.73
C LYS A 110 1.98 -10.18 25.45
N ASN A 111 3.03 -10.98 25.34
CA ASN A 111 4.33 -10.69 25.95
C ASN A 111 4.98 -9.43 25.37
N LEU A 112 4.89 -9.23 24.05
CA LEU A 112 5.38 -8.02 23.38
C LEU A 112 4.65 -6.77 23.90
N LEU A 113 3.32 -6.80 23.98
CA LEU A 113 2.53 -5.69 24.52
C LEU A 113 2.86 -5.38 25.98
N LYS A 114 3.07 -6.42 26.80
CA LYS A 114 3.46 -6.25 28.20
C LYS A 114 4.82 -5.56 28.34
N ASN A 115 5.82 -5.97 27.54
CA ASN A 115 7.13 -5.33 27.52
C ASN A 115 7.05 -3.86 27.07
N MET A 116 6.22 -3.57 26.07
CA MET A 116 5.98 -2.19 25.62
C MET A 116 5.32 -1.35 26.72
N TYR A 117 4.34 -1.91 27.43
CA TYR A 117 3.69 -1.27 28.58
C TYR A 117 4.69 -0.97 29.70
N ASP A 118 5.50 -1.95 30.11
CA ASP A 118 6.48 -1.79 31.19
C ASP A 118 7.48 -0.67 30.86
N ARG A 119 7.95 -0.59 29.61
CA ARG A 119 8.82 0.50 29.15
C ARG A 119 8.10 1.87 29.19
N LEU A 120 6.86 1.93 28.70
CA LEU A 120 6.06 3.16 28.73
C LEU A 120 5.81 3.66 30.16
N GLU A 121 5.56 2.75 31.10
CA GLU A 121 5.37 3.07 32.51
C GLU A 121 6.65 3.69 33.10
N VAL A 122 7.81 3.06 32.87
CA VAL A 122 9.12 3.59 33.28
C VAL A 122 9.39 4.98 32.70
N ASP A 123 9.09 5.20 31.43
CA ASP A 123 9.30 6.50 30.78
C ASP A 123 8.36 7.58 31.33
N CYS A 124 7.11 7.23 31.65
CA CYS A 124 6.19 8.15 32.31
C CYS A 124 6.68 8.56 33.70
N TYR A 125 7.28 7.64 34.46
CA TYR A 125 7.92 7.94 35.73
C TYR A 125 9.11 8.88 35.57
N LYS A 126 10.04 8.57 34.64
CA LYS A 126 11.22 9.42 34.38
C LYS A 126 10.85 10.83 33.94
N ASN A 127 9.81 10.95 33.12
CA ASN A 127 9.37 12.23 32.58
C ASN A 127 8.39 12.98 33.51
N GLY A 128 8.10 12.46 34.71
CA GLY A 128 7.18 13.09 35.67
C GLY A 128 5.72 13.19 35.19
N THR A 129 5.34 12.42 34.15
CA THR A 129 4.00 12.45 33.55
C THR A 129 3.13 11.27 33.99
N TYR A 130 3.61 10.46 34.93
CA TYR A 130 2.92 9.26 35.41
C TYR A 130 1.51 9.56 35.92
N GLU A 131 1.35 10.48 36.88
CA GLU A 131 0.03 10.76 37.48
C GLU A 131 -0.98 11.27 36.44
N LYS A 132 -0.53 12.02 35.43
CA LYS A 132 -1.38 12.48 34.31
C LYS A 132 -1.85 11.33 33.41
N ASN A 133 -1.07 10.27 33.28
CA ASN A 133 -1.34 9.15 32.39
C ASN A 133 -1.80 7.87 33.10
N LYS A 134 -1.88 7.89 34.44
CA LYS A 134 -2.17 6.74 35.31
C LYS A 134 -3.43 5.98 34.96
N GLU A 135 -4.54 6.68 34.71
CA GLU A 135 -5.80 6.06 34.32
C GLU A 135 -5.68 5.33 32.98
N LYS A 136 -4.97 5.92 32.01
CA LYS A 136 -4.74 5.32 30.70
C LYS A 136 -3.81 4.10 30.80
N LEU A 137 -2.75 4.19 31.60
CA LEU A 137 -1.83 3.08 31.86
C LEU A 137 -2.56 1.88 32.49
N ASN A 138 -3.39 2.13 33.51
CA ASN A 138 -4.18 1.09 34.16
C ASN A 138 -5.18 0.43 33.20
N LEU A 139 -5.84 1.23 32.36
CA LEU A 139 -6.75 0.71 31.35
C LEU A 139 -6.03 -0.20 30.35
N ILE A 140 -4.86 0.23 29.85
CA ILE A 140 -4.05 -0.55 28.89
C ILE A 140 -3.60 -1.86 29.52
N LYS A 141 -3.07 -1.83 30.75
CA LYS A 141 -2.65 -3.01 31.50
C LYS A 141 -3.80 -4.02 31.64
N SER A 142 -4.97 -3.55 32.08
CA SER A 142 -6.15 -4.39 32.24
C SER A 142 -6.63 -5.06 30.95
N LYS A 143 -6.40 -4.42 29.79
CA LYS A 143 -6.74 -4.99 28.49
C LYS A 143 -5.72 -6.05 28.08
N ILE A 144 -4.43 -5.81 28.28
CA ILE A 144 -3.36 -6.77 27.98
C ILE A 144 -3.54 -8.05 28.81
N ASP A 145 -3.86 -7.92 30.10
CA ASP A 145 -4.04 -9.08 30.99
C ASP A 145 -5.22 -9.99 30.57
N LYS A 146 -6.26 -9.40 29.97
CA LYS A 146 -7.44 -10.10 29.47
C LYS A 146 -7.24 -10.78 28.11
N LEU A 147 -6.13 -10.52 27.42
CA LEU A 147 -5.81 -11.22 26.17
C LEU A 147 -5.49 -12.68 26.47
N LYS A 148 -6.12 -13.58 25.72
CA LYS A 148 -5.86 -15.03 25.75
C LYS A 148 -4.71 -15.38 24.82
#